data_AF-A0A957VYK4-F1
#
_entry.id   AF-A0A957VYK4-F1
#
_cell.length_a   1.000
_cell.length_b   1.000
_cell.length_c   1.000
_cell.angle_alpha   90.00
_cell.angle_beta   90.00
_cell.angle_gamma   90.00
#
_symmetry.space_group_name_H-M   'P 1'
#
loop_
_entity.id
_entity.type
_entity.pdbx_description
1 polymer ?
#
loop_
_entity_poly.entity_id
_entity_poly.type
_entity_poly.pdbx_seq_one_letter_code
_entity_poly.pdbx_strand_id
1 'polypeptide(L)'
;MLYKITRKLDRFKPKMLVSGKKGQSLVEIAISMPILIFLLIGVFEVGSALRSYLVLVNVNREITRFAVRPGYLDFSTEDSILTSYQSVLNWANTSNTSQLDLDFDKDDGNTTLVISHVVADTGMPCEDIDDHECDSCDDFLDPTHPAFSVDDIIIHPGKEGMDYQAQSFGPATSSTGSKQSRIDYELLAADLTMQNNKFNCEILKRGGVPSSNNVIVTEIFHDQPQLFGFPLISNPFTDPFPLYTHTIMRLIGAARSTGSANGNLLSNISTMGPLCLAYPLTARQSIIDGVAIGSTIDILDGKDSGGGGGGGGDWGWLTWNPGEDDENYLGLELEYMQISGNDFTNPAVLNDHTLNVGDYVTSLDGTVNSNDTRDLMESLVGQEIIIPIWDNNDPNGYDTFYNPNRHPPHVGAYLISSFVKVRIDFAGNINIPGKTITATYLGPADECNP
;
A
#
# COMPACT_ATOMS: atom_id res chain seq x y z
N MET A 1 -9.21 53.29 -78.77
CA MET A 1 -9.50 54.33 -77.75
C MET A 1 -9.02 53.87 -76.37
N LEU A 2 -7.73 53.49 -76.23
CA LEU A 2 -7.19 52.83 -75.02
C LEU A 2 -5.67 53.08 -74.85
N TYR A 3 -5.19 54.29 -75.18
CA TYR A 3 -3.76 54.65 -75.08
C TYR A 3 -3.49 55.92 -74.25
N LYS A 4 -4.41 56.29 -73.35
CA LYS A 4 -4.34 57.58 -72.63
C LYS A 4 -4.43 57.49 -71.10
N ILE A 5 -4.05 56.34 -70.50
CA ILE A 5 -4.06 56.13 -69.04
C ILE A 5 -2.74 55.52 -68.52
N THR A 6 -1.58 55.98 -69.02
CA THR A 6 -0.28 55.53 -68.45
C THR A 6 0.66 56.68 -68.07
N ARG A 7 0.21 57.95 -68.15
CA ARG A 7 1.13 59.10 -68.00
C ARG A 7 1.03 59.89 -66.68
N LYS A 8 0.36 59.36 -65.64
CA LYS A 8 0.16 60.08 -64.37
C LYS A 8 0.64 59.37 -63.10
N LEU A 9 1.37 58.25 -63.21
CA LEU A 9 1.89 57.51 -62.05
C LEU A 9 3.39 57.69 -61.77
N ASP A 10 4.08 58.59 -62.49
CA ASP A 10 5.54 58.78 -62.35
C ASP A 10 5.97 59.92 -61.39
N ARG A 11 5.05 60.47 -60.58
CA ARG A 11 5.34 61.61 -59.68
C ARG A 11 5.37 61.33 -58.19
N PHE A 12 5.19 60.08 -57.75
CA PHE A 12 5.44 59.69 -56.36
C PHE A 12 6.67 58.78 -56.30
N LYS A 13 7.86 59.36 -56.54
CA LYS A 13 9.10 58.78 -56.02
C LYS A 13 9.28 59.30 -54.61
N PRO A 14 8.96 58.53 -53.55
CA PRO A 14 9.35 58.93 -52.21
C PRO A 14 10.89 59.03 -52.20
N LYS A 15 11.39 60.24 -51.98
CA LYS A 15 12.80 60.49 -51.68
C LYS A 15 13.07 59.86 -50.31
N MET A 16 13.35 58.56 -50.29
CA MET A 16 13.73 57.82 -49.09
C MET A 16 15.18 58.19 -48.75
N LEU A 17 15.34 59.39 -48.18
CA LEU A 17 16.56 59.87 -47.53
C LEU A 17 16.54 59.37 -46.09
N VAL A 18 17.00 58.14 -45.84
CA VAL A 18 17.53 57.75 -44.53
C VAL A 18 18.76 56.85 -44.75
N SER A 19 19.88 57.47 -45.09
CA SER A 19 21.19 56.86 -44.90
C SER A 19 21.55 56.97 -43.42
N GLY A 20 20.91 56.14 -42.60
CA GLY A 20 21.12 56.09 -41.16
C GLY A 20 21.21 54.65 -40.69
N LYS A 21 22.37 54.00 -40.90
CA LYS A 21 22.64 52.63 -40.40
C LYS A 21 22.44 52.45 -38.88
N LYS A 22 22.25 53.54 -38.13
CA LYS A 22 22.03 53.54 -36.67
C LYS A 22 20.59 53.23 -36.23
N GLY A 23 19.59 53.17 -37.12
CA GLY A 23 18.20 52.88 -36.77
C GLY A 23 17.70 51.46 -37.11
N GLN A 24 18.36 50.77 -38.05
CA GLN A 24 17.90 49.47 -38.55
C GLN A 24 17.99 48.36 -37.48
N SER A 25 19.08 48.34 -36.70
CA SER A 25 19.25 47.36 -35.61
C SER A 25 18.17 47.50 -34.53
N LEU A 26 17.66 48.71 -34.29
CA LEU A 26 16.57 48.93 -33.31
C LEU A 26 15.24 48.35 -33.82
N VAL A 27 14.97 48.47 -35.12
CA VAL A 27 13.77 47.87 -35.74
C VAL A 27 13.86 46.35 -35.76
N GLU A 28 15.03 45.79 -36.07
CA GLU A 28 15.24 44.33 -36.06
C GLU A 28 15.03 43.76 -34.66
N ILE A 29 15.59 44.38 -33.61
CA ILE A 29 15.39 43.98 -32.23
C ILE A 29 13.92 44.14 -31.80
N ALA A 30 13.26 45.24 -32.18
CA ALA A 30 11.86 45.47 -31.83
C ALA A 30 10.91 44.38 -32.38
N ILE A 31 11.28 43.76 -33.52
CA ILE A 31 10.50 42.68 -34.12
C ILE A 31 10.91 41.32 -33.56
N SER A 32 12.21 41.07 -33.33
CA SER A 32 12.67 39.77 -32.84
C SER A 32 12.46 39.57 -31.34
N MET A 33 12.51 40.64 -30.53
CA MET A 33 12.42 40.56 -29.08
C MET A 33 11.09 39.98 -28.58
N PRO A 34 9.91 40.39 -29.09
CA PRO A 34 8.64 39.78 -28.68
C PRO A 34 8.58 38.28 -29.02
N ILE A 35 9.14 37.86 -30.16
CA ILE A 35 9.18 36.47 -30.58
C ILE A 35 10.09 35.66 -29.64
N LEU A 36 11.27 36.18 -29.29
CA LEU A 36 12.18 35.54 -28.36
C LEU A 36 11.60 35.44 -26.94
N ILE A 37 10.92 36.49 -26.47
CA ILE A 37 10.23 36.49 -25.17
C ILE A 37 9.12 35.42 -25.17
N PHE A 38 8.30 35.38 -26.22
CA PHE A 38 7.24 34.38 -26.36
C PHE A 38 7.80 32.95 -26.36
N LEU A 39 8.89 32.71 -27.09
CA LEU A 39 9.57 31.42 -27.10
C LEU A 39 10.09 31.05 -25.70
N LEU A 40 10.72 31.99 -25.01
CA LEU A 40 11.26 31.77 -23.67
C LEU A 40 10.15 31.45 -22.65
N ILE A 41 9.04 32.19 -22.68
CA ILE A 41 7.85 31.90 -21.85
C ILE A 41 7.33 30.49 -22.15
N GLY A 42 7.18 30.12 -23.43
CA GLY A 42 6.73 28.80 -23.82
C GLY A 42 7.63 27.68 -23.27
N VAL A 43 8.95 27.87 -23.29
CA VAL A 43 9.91 26.92 -22.71
C VAL A 43 9.74 26.81 -21.20
N PHE A 44 9.54 27.92 -20.49
CA PHE A 44 9.32 27.91 -19.04
C PHE A 44 7.98 27.26 -18.65
N GLU A 45 6.89 27.56 -19.36
CA GLU A 45 5.57 26.97 -19.11
C GLU A 45 5.59 25.45 -19.34
N VAL A 46 6.13 25.01 -20.48
CA VAL A 46 6.26 23.56 -20.78
C VAL A 46 7.20 22.89 -19.79
N GLY A 47 8.30 23.54 -19.41
CA GLY A 47 9.23 23.03 -18.40
C GLY A 47 8.58 22.87 -17.03
N SER A 48 7.77 23.84 -16.62
CA SER A 48 7.00 23.79 -15.36
C SER A 48 5.98 22.66 -15.39
N ALA A 49 5.18 22.56 -16.47
CA ALA A 49 4.18 21.50 -16.63
C ALA A 49 4.81 20.11 -16.66
N LEU A 50 5.95 19.93 -17.35
CA LEU A 50 6.68 18.67 -17.38
C LEU A 50 7.23 18.30 -15.99
N ARG A 51 7.76 19.26 -15.24
CA ARG A 51 8.21 19.03 -13.87
C ARG A 51 7.05 18.55 -12.99
N SER A 52 5.92 19.24 -13.02
CA SER A 52 4.72 18.84 -12.25
C SER A 52 4.22 17.46 -12.66
N TYR A 53 4.21 17.14 -13.95
CA TYR A 53 3.84 15.81 -14.43
C TYR A 53 4.76 14.71 -13.89
N LEU A 54 6.08 14.92 -13.91
CA LEU A 54 7.04 13.93 -13.37
C LEU A 54 6.89 13.75 -11.86
N VAL A 55 6.65 14.83 -11.11
CA VAL A 55 6.33 14.75 -9.68
C VAL A 55 5.06 13.95 -9.48
N LEU A 56 4.00 14.26 -10.24
CA LEU A 56 2.70 13.59 -10.14
C LEU A 56 2.79 12.08 -10.43
N VAL A 57 3.56 11.67 -11.45
CA VAL A 57 3.81 10.24 -11.75
C VAL A 57 4.51 9.56 -10.58
N ASN A 58 5.52 10.20 -9.97
CA ASN A 58 6.23 9.64 -8.84
C ASN A 58 5.31 9.52 -7.61
N VAL A 59 4.54 10.58 -7.30
CA VAL A 59 3.52 10.60 -6.25
C VAL A 59 2.57 9.43 -6.44
N ASN A 60 2.00 9.29 -7.63
CA ASN A 60 1.02 8.27 -7.92
C ASN A 60 1.59 6.87 -7.68
N ARG A 61 2.83 6.62 -8.15
CA ARG A 61 3.50 5.34 -7.93
C ARG A 61 3.74 5.02 -6.46
N GLU A 62 4.13 6.01 -5.65
CA GLU A 62 4.33 5.81 -4.21
C GLU A 62 3.01 5.57 -3.46
N ILE A 63 1.93 6.23 -3.88
CA ILE A 63 0.59 5.99 -3.36
C ILE A 63 0.13 4.57 -3.68
N THR A 64 0.24 4.11 -4.94
CA THR A 64 -0.11 2.73 -5.29
C THR A 64 0.74 1.74 -4.52
N ARG A 65 2.06 1.99 -4.40
CA ARG A 65 2.99 1.12 -3.66
C ARG A 65 2.61 0.99 -2.20
N PHE A 66 2.12 2.05 -1.59
CA PHE A 66 1.63 2.03 -0.22
C PHE A 66 0.29 1.31 -0.12
N ALA A 67 -0.63 1.60 -1.03
CA ALA A 67 -1.96 0.99 -1.09
C ALA A 67 -1.94 -0.53 -1.31
N VAL A 68 -0.95 -1.06 -2.05
CA VAL A 68 -0.83 -2.51 -2.27
C VAL A 68 -0.19 -3.27 -1.11
N ARG A 69 0.29 -2.57 -0.07
CA ARG A 69 0.86 -3.23 1.10
C ARG A 69 -0.25 -3.91 1.89
N PRO A 70 -0.02 -5.14 2.37
CA PRO A 70 -0.99 -5.81 3.24
C PRO A 70 -1.35 -4.95 4.46
N GLY A 71 -2.60 -5.02 4.93
CA GLY A 71 -3.11 -4.31 6.11
C GLY A 71 -3.48 -2.83 5.96
N TYR A 72 -3.25 -2.19 4.80
CA TYR A 72 -3.64 -0.78 4.61
C TYR A 72 -5.02 -0.57 3.99
N LEU A 73 -5.43 -1.49 3.12
CA LEU A 73 -6.78 -1.52 2.56
C LEU A 73 -7.44 -2.82 2.99
N ASP A 74 -8.72 -2.76 3.32
CA ASP A 74 -9.51 -3.95 3.68
C ASP A 74 -10.78 -3.99 2.83
N PHE A 75 -10.79 -4.89 1.86
CA PHE A 75 -11.92 -5.05 0.95
C PHE A 75 -12.90 -6.13 1.41
N SER A 76 -12.67 -6.75 2.57
CA SER A 76 -13.58 -7.74 3.16
C SER A 76 -14.90 -7.12 3.63
N THR A 77 -14.88 -5.81 3.87
CA THR A 77 -16.03 -4.98 4.23
C THR A 77 -16.59 -4.26 3.01
N GLU A 78 -17.92 -4.27 2.85
CA GLU A 78 -18.63 -3.47 1.85
C GLU A 78 -18.65 -1.97 2.20
N ASP A 79 -18.24 -1.60 3.42
CA ASP A 79 -18.18 -0.22 3.87
C ASP A 79 -16.83 0.43 3.51
N SER A 80 -16.89 1.36 2.56
CA SER A 80 -15.75 2.21 2.14
C SER A 80 -15.01 2.91 3.29
N ILE A 81 -15.71 3.22 4.40
CA ILE A 81 -15.08 3.86 5.58
C ILE A 81 -14.15 2.86 6.29
N LEU A 82 -14.57 1.58 6.35
CA LEU A 82 -13.82 0.52 7.01
C LEU A 82 -12.66 0.00 6.13
N THR A 83 -12.74 0.17 4.81
CA THR A 83 -11.65 -0.16 3.87
C THR A 83 -10.37 0.67 4.06
N SER A 84 -10.35 1.64 4.98
CA SER A 84 -9.13 2.36 5.39
C SER A 84 -8.44 3.19 4.30
N TYR A 85 -9.18 3.58 3.25
CA TYR A 85 -8.66 4.49 2.22
C TYR A 85 -8.09 5.80 2.78
N GLN A 86 -8.57 6.26 3.94
CA GLN A 86 -8.05 7.44 4.61
C GLN A 86 -6.57 7.31 4.99
N SER A 87 -6.09 6.11 5.32
CA SER A 87 -4.68 5.87 5.63
C SER A 87 -3.80 6.12 4.40
N VAL A 88 -4.25 5.69 3.22
CA VAL A 88 -3.57 5.94 1.94
C VAL A 88 -3.60 7.43 1.60
N LEU A 89 -4.72 8.11 1.84
CA LEU A 89 -4.84 9.56 1.65
C LEU A 89 -3.89 10.35 2.56
N ASN A 90 -3.81 9.99 3.85
CA ASN A 90 -2.90 10.61 4.81
C ASN A 90 -1.43 10.43 4.39
N TRP A 91 -1.08 9.25 3.86
CA TRP A 91 0.24 8.99 3.28
C TRP A 91 0.49 9.84 2.03
N ALA A 92 -0.48 9.96 1.13
CA ALA A 92 -0.40 10.80 -0.06
C ALA A 92 -0.12 12.27 0.29
N ASN A 93 -0.82 12.80 1.31
CA ASN A 93 -0.62 14.14 1.82
C ASN A 93 0.80 14.31 2.40
N THR A 94 1.23 13.43 3.31
CA THR A 94 2.52 13.57 4.00
C THR A 94 3.73 13.40 3.07
N SER A 95 3.68 12.44 2.13
CA SER A 95 4.80 12.14 1.25
C SER A 95 5.11 13.23 0.21
N ASN A 96 4.17 14.14 -0.08
CA ASN A 96 4.27 15.02 -1.26
C ASN A 96 4.14 16.52 -1.00
N THR A 97 3.85 16.95 0.25
CA THR A 97 3.60 18.36 0.62
C THR A 97 4.65 19.40 0.20
N SER A 98 5.87 18.99 -0.19
CA SER A 98 6.95 19.93 -0.51
C SER A 98 7.23 20.13 -2.00
N GLN A 99 6.68 19.30 -2.90
CA GLN A 99 7.05 19.33 -4.32
C GLN A 99 5.95 19.88 -5.23
N LEU A 100 4.69 19.57 -4.93
CA LEU A 100 3.51 20.02 -5.64
C LEU A 100 2.41 20.28 -4.61
N ASP A 101 1.63 21.33 -4.81
CA ASP A 101 0.51 21.68 -3.94
C ASP A 101 -0.67 20.75 -4.27
N LEU A 102 -0.66 19.57 -3.67
CA LEU A 102 -1.71 18.56 -3.82
C LEU A 102 -2.73 18.74 -2.69
N ASP A 103 -3.94 19.15 -3.04
CA ASP A 103 -5.05 19.27 -2.10
C ASP A 103 -6.17 18.30 -2.50
N PHE A 104 -6.31 17.23 -1.72
CA PHE A 104 -7.32 16.19 -1.90
C PHE A 104 -8.51 16.34 -0.94
N ASP A 105 -8.40 17.18 0.10
CA ASP A 105 -9.36 17.22 1.20
C ASP A 105 -10.53 18.18 0.93
N LYS A 106 -10.37 19.10 -0.02
CA LYS A 106 -11.39 20.12 -0.30
C LYS A 106 -12.21 19.81 -1.55
N ASP A 107 -13.50 20.10 -1.47
CA ASP A 107 -14.43 20.10 -2.61
C ASP A 107 -14.03 21.11 -3.71
N ASP A 108 -13.14 22.06 -3.42
CA ASP A 108 -12.55 23.01 -4.36
C ASP A 108 -11.05 22.79 -4.61
N GLY A 109 -10.52 21.64 -4.19
CA GLY A 109 -9.13 21.25 -4.38
C GLY A 109 -8.72 21.21 -5.85
N ASN A 110 -7.43 21.42 -6.13
CA ASN A 110 -6.89 21.29 -7.49
C ASN A 110 -6.67 19.82 -7.90
N THR A 111 -6.75 18.88 -6.96
CA THR A 111 -6.35 17.49 -7.16
C THR A 111 -7.45 16.51 -6.78
N THR A 112 -7.64 15.48 -7.61
CA THR A 112 -8.54 14.35 -7.32
C THR A 112 -7.74 13.06 -7.37
N LEU A 113 -7.88 12.23 -6.34
CA LEU A 113 -7.30 10.89 -6.25
C LEU A 113 -8.42 9.87 -6.32
N VAL A 114 -8.32 8.91 -7.24
CA VAL A 114 -9.20 7.74 -7.31
C VAL A 114 -8.37 6.51 -6.99
N ILE A 115 -8.79 5.74 -6.01
CA ILE A 115 -8.20 4.44 -5.66
C ILE A 115 -9.25 3.39 -5.98
N SER A 116 -8.90 2.40 -6.79
CA SER A 116 -9.79 1.29 -7.12
C SER A 116 -9.09 -0.06 -7.02
N HIS A 117 -9.87 -1.08 -6.70
CA HIS A 117 -9.43 -2.46 -6.57
C HIS A 117 -10.16 -3.34 -7.57
N VAL A 118 -9.37 -4.14 -8.29
CA VAL A 118 -9.87 -5.09 -9.27
C VAL A 118 -9.30 -6.46 -8.91
N VAL A 119 -10.18 -7.44 -8.74
CA VAL A 119 -9.83 -8.83 -8.47
C VAL A 119 -10.25 -9.67 -9.65
N ALA A 120 -9.29 -10.43 -10.18
CA ALA A 120 -9.54 -11.54 -11.06
C ALA A 120 -8.95 -12.79 -10.40
N ASP A 121 -9.80 -13.56 -9.72
CA ASP A 121 -9.46 -14.92 -9.29
C ASP A 121 -10.09 -15.89 -10.26
N THR A 122 -9.26 -16.67 -10.93
CA THR A 122 -9.70 -17.69 -11.89
C THR A 122 -9.53 -19.11 -11.35
N GLY A 123 -9.18 -19.22 -10.06
CA GLY A 123 -9.23 -20.46 -9.32
C GLY A 123 -8.37 -21.60 -9.88
N MET A 124 -8.88 -22.82 -9.72
CA MET A 124 -8.35 -24.02 -10.35
C MET A 124 -9.22 -24.26 -11.58
N PRO A 125 -8.70 -24.11 -12.80
CA PRO A 125 -9.48 -24.36 -13.99
C PRO A 125 -10.05 -25.79 -13.91
N CYS A 126 -11.37 -25.90 -13.71
CA CYS A 126 -12.15 -27.14 -13.59
C CYS A 126 -12.19 -27.90 -12.25
N GLU A 127 -12.00 -27.25 -11.10
CA GLU A 127 -12.35 -27.92 -9.84
C GLU A 127 -13.84 -28.31 -9.78
N ASP A 128 -14.71 -27.49 -10.38
CA ASP A 128 -16.18 -27.64 -10.30
C ASP A 128 -16.83 -28.35 -11.49
N ILE A 129 -16.05 -28.77 -12.51
CA ILE A 129 -16.58 -29.47 -13.69
C ILE A 129 -16.24 -30.95 -13.55
N ASP A 130 -17.24 -31.77 -13.19
CA ASP A 130 -17.16 -33.23 -13.02
C ASP A 130 -16.73 -34.01 -14.29
N ASP A 131 -16.41 -33.34 -15.40
CA ASP A 131 -16.14 -33.96 -16.69
C ASP A 131 -14.64 -34.06 -16.99
N HIS A 132 -14.22 -35.22 -17.51
CA HIS A 132 -12.83 -35.53 -17.90
C HIS A 132 -12.33 -34.69 -19.10
N GLU A 133 -12.99 -33.59 -19.45
CA GLU A 133 -12.58 -32.70 -20.54
C GLU A 133 -11.53 -31.66 -20.12
N CYS A 134 -11.18 -31.58 -18.83
CA CYS A 134 -10.19 -30.63 -18.32
C CYS A 134 -8.76 -31.19 -18.25
N ASP A 135 -8.41 -32.02 -19.23
CA ASP A 135 -7.10 -32.69 -19.28
C ASP A 135 -5.94 -31.74 -19.68
N SER A 136 -6.22 -30.53 -20.19
CA SER A 136 -5.19 -29.63 -20.71
C SER A 136 -5.42 -28.16 -20.35
N CYS A 137 -4.37 -27.51 -19.84
CA CYS A 137 -4.37 -26.06 -19.62
C CYS A 137 -4.54 -25.23 -20.90
N ASP A 138 -4.46 -25.84 -22.08
CA ASP A 138 -4.41 -25.12 -23.35
C ASP A 138 -5.82 -24.63 -23.76
N ASP A 139 -6.88 -25.25 -23.23
CA ASP A 139 -8.27 -24.89 -23.47
C ASP A 139 -8.70 -23.60 -22.72
N PHE A 140 -7.97 -23.18 -21.68
CA PHE A 140 -8.27 -21.98 -20.88
C PHE A 140 -7.61 -20.69 -21.38
N LEU A 141 -6.94 -20.75 -22.53
CA LEU A 141 -6.50 -19.54 -23.25
C LEU A 141 -7.56 -19.06 -24.25
N ASP A 142 -8.62 -19.84 -24.47
CA ASP A 142 -9.74 -19.46 -25.31
C ASP A 142 -10.88 -18.87 -24.45
N PRO A 143 -11.11 -17.54 -24.47
CA PRO A 143 -12.20 -16.91 -23.72
C PRO A 143 -13.59 -17.33 -24.21
N THR A 144 -13.69 -18.06 -25.34
CA THR A 144 -14.96 -18.61 -25.84
C THR A 144 -15.27 -20.00 -25.29
N HIS A 145 -14.32 -20.62 -24.58
CA HIS A 145 -14.53 -21.94 -23.99
C HIS A 145 -15.56 -21.87 -22.85
N PRO A 146 -16.58 -22.76 -22.79
CA PRO A 146 -17.63 -22.71 -21.76
C PRO A 146 -17.09 -22.81 -20.33
N ALA A 147 -15.98 -23.52 -20.12
CA ALA A 147 -15.34 -23.64 -18.81
C ALA A 147 -14.58 -22.38 -18.38
N PHE A 148 -14.32 -21.43 -19.29
CA PHE A 148 -13.54 -20.23 -18.99
C PHE A 148 -14.21 -19.34 -17.94
N SER A 149 -15.54 -19.29 -17.88
CA SER A 149 -16.28 -18.36 -17.01
C SER A 149 -16.91 -18.99 -15.76
N VAL A 150 -16.71 -20.29 -15.51
CA VAL A 150 -17.51 -21.04 -14.52
C VAL A 150 -16.95 -20.88 -13.10
N ASP A 151 -15.63 -20.75 -12.93
CA ASP A 151 -14.94 -20.61 -11.63
C ASP A 151 -14.31 -19.20 -11.44
N ASP A 152 -14.64 -18.25 -12.31
CA ASP A 152 -13.99 -16.94 -12.32
C ASP A 152 -14.70 -15.95 -11.39
N ILE A 153 -14.04 -15.62 -10.28
CA ILE A 153 -14.44 -14.53 -9.41
C ILE A 153 -13.81 -13.24 -9.90
N ILE A 154 -14.64 -12.49 -10.62
CA ILE A 154 -14.31 -11.18 -11.15
C ILE A 154 -15.04 -10.12 -10.34
N ILE A 155 -14.27 -9.31 -9.63
CA ILE A 155 -14.74 -8.18 -8.81
C ILE A 155 -14.08 -6.90 -9.34
N HIS A 156 -14.90 -5.90 -9.65
CA HIS A 156 -14.41 -4.58 -10.01
C HIS A 156 -15.49 -3.51 -9.75
N PRO A 157 -15.11 -2.22 -9.64
CA PRO A 157 -16.05 -1.15 -9.31
C PRO A 157 -17.18 -0.96 -10.33
N GLY A 158 -16.94 -1.31 -11.60
CA GLY A 158 -17.98 -1.25 -12.64
C GLY A 158 -19.10 -2.30 -12.53
N LYS A 159 -19.06 -3.24 -11.57
CA LYS A 159 -20.06 -4.29 -11.40
C LYS A 159 -21.12 -3.87 -10.38
N GLU A 160 -22.39 -4.16 -10.65
CA GLU A 160 -23.50 -3.80 -9.74
C GLU A 160 -23.25 -4.33 -8.32
N GLY A 161 -23.33 -3.43 -7.33
CA GLY A 161 -23.10 -3.75 -5.93
C GLY A 161 -21.62 -3.71 -5.48
N MET A 162 -20.67 -3.45 -6.38
CA MET A 162 -19.23 -3.45 -6.08
C MET A 162 -18.61 -2.04 -6.08
N ASP A 163 -19.43 -1.00 -6.01
CA ASP A 163 -18.98 0.40 -6.05
C ASP A 163 -17.97 0.75 -4.93
N TYR A 164 -18.05 0.06 -3.78
CA TYR A 164 -17.14 0.23 -2.63
C TYR A 164 -15.68 -0.16 -2.92
N GLN A 165 -15.45 -0.89 -4.01
CA GLN A 165 -14.11 -1.23 -4.51
C GLN A 165 -13.41 -0.02 -5.14
N ALA A 166 -14.06 1.14 -5.24
CA ALA A 166 -13.42 2.40 -5.61
C ALA A 166 -13.81 3.54 -4.67
N GLN A 167 -12.82 4.36 -4.31
CA GLN A 167 -13.02 5.58 -3.56
C GLN A 167 -12.35 6.75 -4.27
N SER A 168 -13.06 7.88 -4.37
CA SER A 168 -12.55 9.14 -4.89
C SER A 168 -12.39 10.16 -3.77
N PHE A 169 -11.30 10.93 -3.82
CA PHE A 169 -10.98 12.04 -2.93
C PHE A 169 -10.72 13.30 -3.75
N GLY A 170 -11.17 14.45 -3.26
CA GLY A 170 -11.16 15.72 -3.99
C GLY A 170 -12.38 15.91 -4.90
N PRO A 171 -12.41 16.99 -5.71
CA PRO A 171 -13.59 17.33 -6.49
C PRO A 171 -13.86 16.34 -7.64
N ALA A 172 -15.12 15.96 -7.81
CA ALA A 172 -15.55 15.15 -8.96
C ALA A 172 -15.47 15.89 -10.31
N THR A 173 -15.47 17.23 -10.29
CA THR A 173 -15.44 18.07 -11.47
C THR A 173 -14.61 19.33 -11.23
N SER A 174 -14.00 19.85 -12.28
CA SER A 174 -13.26 21.11 -12.26
C SER A 174 -13.55 21.96 -13.51
N SER A 175 -12.91 23.12 -13.63
CA SER A 175 -12.94 23.93 -14.85
C SER A 175 -12.37 23.20 -16.08
N THR A 176 -11.56 22.15 -15.88
CA THR A 176 -10.97 21.34 -16.97
C THR A 176 -11.80 20.12 -17.33
N GLY A 177 -12.87 19.82 -16.59
CA GLY A 177 -13.84 18.76 -16.89
C GLY A 177 -14.10 17.81 -15.73
N SER A 178 -14.67 16.64 -16.06
CA SER A 178 -14.93 15.55 -15.11
C SER A 178 -13.61 14.90 -14.67
N LYS A 179 -13.47 14.69 -13.37
CA LYS A 179 -12.35 13.97 -12.73
C LYS A 179 -12.77 12.58 -12.26
N GLN A 180 -13.70 11.96 -12.99
CA GLN A 180 -14.06 10.56 -12.80
C GLN A 180 -12.97 9.63 -13.37
N SER A 181 -12.93 8.41 -12.85
CA SER A 181 -12.05 7.35 -13.33
C SER A 181 -12.09 7.22 -14.86
N ARG A 182 -10.92 7.10 -15.49
CA ARG A 182 -10.80 6.87 -16.94
C ARG A 182 -10.56 5.40 -17.27
N ILE A 183 -10.53 4.54 -16.26
CA ILE A 183 -10.30 3.11 -16.41
C ILE A 183 -11.61 2.43 -16.79
N ASP A 184 -11.58 1.68 -17.88
CA ASP A 184 -12.64 0.73 -18.21
C ASP A 184 -12.41 -0.54 -17.39
N TYR A 185 -13.11 -0.63 -16.26
CA TYR A 185 -12.96 -1.71 -15.30
C TYR A 185 -13.33 -3.08 -15.87
N GLU A 186 -14.30 -3.14 -16.79
CA GLU A 186 -14.73 -4.39 -17.42
C GLU A 186 -13.62 -4.91 -18.35
N LEU A 187 -13.05 -4.01 -19.16
CA LEU A 187 -11.97 -4.35 -20.08
C LEU A 187 -10.67 -4.71 -19.32
N LEU A 188 -10.35 -3.98 -18.25
CA LEU A 188 -9.21 -4.29 -17.38
C LEU A 188 -9.39 -5.64 -16.68
N ALA A 189 -10.57 -5.92 -16.13
CA ALA A 189 -10.85 -7.20 -15.48
C ALA A 189 -10.73 -8.37 -16.47
N ALA A 190 -11.24 -8.23 -17.69
CA ALA A 190 -11.11 -9.26 -18.73
C ALA A 190 -9.64 -9.55 -19.10
N ASP A 191 -8.79 -8.52 -19.19
CA ASP A 191 -7.35 -8.69 -19.43
C ASP A 191 -6.66 -9.38 -18.24
N LEU A 192 -6.98 -8.98 -17.02
CA LEU A 192 -6.44 -9.60 -15.80
C LEU A 192 -6.84 -11.06 -15.65
N THR A 193 -8.09 -11.41 -15.97
CA THR A 193 -8.59 -12.79 -16.02
C THR A 193 -7.78 -13.64 -16.97
N MET A 194 -7.58 -13.16 -18.21
CA MET A 194 -6.78 -13.90 -19.21
C MET A 194 -5.33 -14.09 -18.75
N GLN A 195 -4.72 -13.05 -18.18
CA GLN A 195 -3.36 -13.12 -17.64
C GLN A 195 -3.27 -14.08 -16.45
N ASN A 196 -4.27 -14.07 -15.55
CA ASN A 196 -4.31 -14.93 -14.38
C ASN A 196 -4.49 -16.40 -14.79
N ASN A 197 -5.38 -16.69 -15.73
CA ASN A 197 -5.58 -18.03 -16.27
C ASN A 197 -4.29 -18.61 -16.84
N LYS A 198 -3.59 -17.82 -17.68
CA LYS A 198 -2.29 -18.24 -18.21
C LYS A 198 -1.26 -18.49 -17.11
N PHE A 199 -1.19 -17.61 -16.12
CA PHE A 199 -0.26 -17.74 -14.99
C PHE A 199 -0.54 -18.99 -14.14
N ASN A 200 -1.79 -19.20 -13.75
CA ASN A 200 -2.21 -20.35 -12.95
C ASN A 200 -2.01 -21.67 -13.69
N CYS A 201 -2.28 -21.70 -15.00
CA CYS A 201 -1.95 -22.83 -15.85
C CYS A 201 -0.46 -23.18 -15.83
N GLU A 202 0.41 -22.18 -15.94
CA GLU A 202 1.87 -22.39 -15.87
C GLU A 202 2.34 -22.87 -14.50
N ILE A 203 1.71 -22.40 -13.42
CA ILE A 203 1.98 -22.83 -12.05
C ILE A 203 1.53 -24.28 -11.82
N LEU A 204 0.32 -24.64 -12.26
CA LEU A 204 -0.24 -25.98 -12.11
C LEU A 204 0.59 -27.03 -12.87
N LYS A 205 1.07 -26.70 -14.08
CA LYS A 205 2.01 -27.56 -14.83
C LYS A 205 3.30 -27.86 -14.06
N ARG A 206 3.64 -27.05 -13.05
CA ARG A 206 4.82 -27.22 -12.17
C ARG A 206 4.46 -27.80 -10.80
N GLY A 207 3.19 -28.13 -10.56
CA GLY A 207 2.70 -28.60 -9.25
C GLY A 207 2.64 -27.51 -8.18
N GLY A 208 2.56 -26.23 -8.57
CA GLY A 208 2.36 -25.13 -7.62
C GLY A 208 0.87 -24.85 -7.36
N VAL A 209 0.60 -23.93 -6.42
CA VAL A 209 -0.75 -23.53 -6.03
C VAL A 209 -1.19 -22.30 -6.85
N PRO A 210 -2.37 -22.31 -7.48
CA PRO A 210 -2.92 -21.14 -8.17
C PRO A 210 -2.99 -19.90 -7.29
N SER A 211 -2.89 -18.73 -7.91
CA SER A 211 -2.92 -17.44 -7.24
C SER A 211 -4.00 -16.56 -7.88
N SER A 212 -4.57 -15.64 -7.11
CA SER A 212 -5.46 -14.61 -7.62
C SER A 212 -4.66 -13.43 -8.16
N ASN A 213 -5.20 -12.77 -9.19
CA ASN A 213 -4.65 -11.53 -9.72
C ASN A 213 -5.45 -10.34 -9.20
N ASN A 214 -5.00 -9.84 -8.05
CA ASN A 214 -5.58 -8.66 -7.41
C ASN A 214 -4.71 -7.45 -7.73
N VAL A 215 -5.30 -6.37 -8.24
CA VAL A 215 -4.57 -5.13 -8.54
C VAL A 215 -5.25 -3.93 -7.91
N ILE A 216 -4.43 -3.01 -7.41
CA ILE A 216 -4.85 -1.67 -7.04
C ILE A 216 -4.47 -0.73 -8.17
N VAL A 217 -5.46 0.06 -8.59
CA VAL A 217 -5.30 1.14 -9.56
C VAL A 217 -5.44 2.46 -8.82
N THR A 218 -4.46 3.34 -8.97
CA THR A 218 -4.56 4.71 -8.47
C THR A 218 -4.48 5.69 -9.63
N GLU A 219 -5.44 6.59 -9.70
CA GLU A 219 -5.50 7.67 -10.69
C GLU A 219 -5.41 9.01 -9.98
N ILE A 220 -4.62 9.93 -10.54
CA ILE A 220 -4.53 11.31 -10.05
C ILE A 220 -4.84 12.27 -11.17
N PHE A 221 -5.79 13.16 -10.92
CA PHE A 221 -6.13 14.31 -11.75
C PHE A 221 -5.64 15.56 -11.04
N HIS A 222 -4.81 16.36 -11.68
CA HIS A 222 -4.28 17.59 -11.09
C HIS A 222 -4.41 18.77 -12.06
N ASP A 223 -5.04 19.83 -11.60
CA ASP A 223 -5.19 21.07 -12.36
C ASP A 223 -3.98 21.98 -12.11
N GLN A 224 -2.99 21.90 -13.01
CA GLN A 224 -1.75 22.68 -12.90
C GLN A 224 -2.01 24.15 -13.29
N PRO A 225 -1.80 25.13 -12.39
CA PRO A 225 -1.88 26.54 -12.75
C PRO A 225 -0.76 26.93 -13.71
N GLN A 226 -1.05 27.81 -14.66
CA GLN A 226 -0.05 28.41 -15.54
C GLN A 226 0.90 29.34 -14.75
N LEU A 227 2.19 29.34 -15.08
CA LEU A 227 3.18 30.11 -14.33
C LEU A 227 3.05 31.63 -14.57
N PHE A 228 2.79 32.03 -15.82
CA PHE A 228 2.73 33.42 -16.25
C PHE A 228 1.31 33.93 -16.53
N GLY A 229 0.28 33.08 -16.45
CA GLY A 229 -1.15 33.45 -16.55
C GLY A 229 -1.45 34.39 -17.71
N PHE A 230 -0.99 34.05 -18.92
CA PHE A 230 -0.75 35.03 -19.98
C PHE A 230 -2.04 35.66 -20.53
N PRO A 231 -2.39 36.92 -20.21
CA PRO A 231 -3.74 37.48 -20.38
C PRO A 231 -4.20 37.65 -21.85
N LEU A 232 -3.32 37.45 -22.82
CA LEU A 232 -3.62 37.58 -24.25
C LEU A 232 -3.95 36.25 -24.94
N ILE A 233 -3.55 35.10 -24.36
CA ILE A 233 -3.75 33.76 -24.94
C ILE A 233 -4.33 32.79 -23.90
N SER A 234 -4.14 33.03 -22.60
CA SER A 234 -4.82 32.31 -21.53
C SER A 234 -6.31 32.66 -21.59
N ASN A 235 -7.00 31.98 -22.49
CA ASN A 235 -8.44 31.94 -22.46
C ASN A 235 -8.83 31.25 -21.14
N PRO A 236 -9.92 31.63 -20.45
CA PRO A 236 -10.49 30.88 -19.32
C PRO A 236 -10.72 29.38 -19.56
N PHE A 237 -10.50 28.89 -20.78
CA PHE A 237 -10.61 27.49 -21.17
C PHE A 237 -9.29 26.70 -21.08
N THR A 238 -8.14 27.36 -20.89
CA THR A 238 -6.81 26.70 -20.91
C THR A 238 -6.03 26.82 -19.60
N ASP A 239 -6.53 27.61 -18.65
CA ASP A 239 -5.98 27.72 -17.29
C ASP A 239 -7.07 27.24 -16.33
N PRO A 240 -6.84 26.16 -15.55
CA PRO A 240 -5.60 25.38 -15.42
C PRO A 240 -5.38 24.34 -16.53
N PHE A 241 -4.17 23.77 -16.60
CA PHE A 241 -3.84 22.63 -17.46
C PHE A 241 -4.11 21.30 -16.73
N PRO A 242 -4.98 20.42 -17.25
CA PRO A 242 -5.26 19.14 -16.61
C PRO A 242 -4.11 18.15 -16.82
N LEU A 243 -3.50 17.72 -15.71
CA LEU A 243 -2.58 16.59 -15.65
C LEU A 243 -3.34 15.34 -15.21
N TYR A 244 -3.00 14.20 -15.82
CA TYR A 244 -3.55 12.90 -15.48
C TYR A 244 -2.44 11.85 -15.46
N THR A 245 -2.43 11.02 -14.43
CA THR A 245 -1.58 9.84 -14.33
C THR A 245 -2.36 8.70 -13.69
N HIS A 246 -2.04 7.47 -14.05
CA HIS A 246 -2.51 6.28 -13.35
C HIS A 246 -1.35 5.30 -13.15
N THR A 247 -1.45 4.48 -12.12
CA THR A 247 -0.50 3.41 -11.82
C THR A 247 -1.30 2.19 -11.38
N ILE A 248 -0.90 1.03 -11.87
CA ILE A 248 -1.50 -0.25 -11.53
C ILE A 248 -0.42 -1.09 -10.86
N MET A 249 -0.70 -1.63 -9.68
CA MET A 249 0.21 -2.56 -9.00
C MET A 249 -0.58 -3.76 -8.50
N ARG A 250 0.07 -4.93 -8.55
CA ARG A 250 -0.48 -6.14 -7.96
C ARG A 250 -0.43 -6.04 -6.44
N LEU A 251 -1.51 -6.49 -5.81
CA LEU A 251 -1.60 -6.63 -4.38
C LEU A 251 -0.66 -7.75 -3.91
N ILE A 252 0.16 -7.46 -2.90
CA ILE A 252 1.11 -8.44 -2.34
C ILE A 252 0.37 -9.29 -1.32
N GLY A 253 0.62 -10.61 -1.29
CA GLY A 253 0.13 -11.47 -0.20
C GLY A 253 -1.27 -12.06 -0.37
N ALA A 254 -1.95 -11.85 -1.50
CA ALA A 254 -3.20 -12.55 -1.82
C ALA A 254 -2.91 -14.02 -2.21
N ALA A 255 -2.66 -14.86 -1.21
CA ALA A 255 -2.62 -16.30 -1.40
C ALA A 255 -4.05 -16.85 -1.31
N ARG A 256 -4.44 -17.73 -2.25
CA ARG A 256 -5.72 -18.44 -2.18
C ARG A 256 -5.65 -19.38 -0.95
N SER A 257 -6.40 -19.07 0.11
CA SER A 257 -6.52 -20.00 1.25
C SER A 257 -7.28 -21.25 0.78
N THR A 258 -6.57 -22.37 0.65
CA THR A 258 -7.11 -23.67 0.21
C THR A 258 -7.96 -24.38 1.27
N GLY A 259 -8.45 -23.66 2.30
CA GLY A 259 -8.98 -24.26 3.53
C GLY A 259 -10.47 -24.05 3.84
N SER A 260 -11.23 -23.27 3.06
CA SER A 260 -12.64 -23.01 3.43
C SER A 260 -13.56 -24.19 3.07
N ALA A 261 -13.67 -25.14 3.99
CA ALA A 261 -14.59 -26.28 3.93
C ALA A 261 -16.08 -25.88 3.90
N ASN A 262 -16.42 -24.58 3.99
CA ASN A 262 -17.79 -24.08 4.12
C ASN A 262 -18.28 -23.28 2.91
N GLY A 263 -17.57 -23.27 1.77
CA GLY A 263 -18.10 -22.80 0.49
C GLY A 263 -18.43 -21.30 0.39
N ASN A 264 -17.98 -20.46 1.34
CA ASN A 264 -18.15 -19.02 1.25
C ASN A 264 -16.93 -18.39 0.55
N LEU A 265 -16.81 -18.57 -0.77
CA LEU A 265 -15.67 -18.08 -1.56
C LEU A 265 -15.44 -16.55 -1.44
N LEU A 266 -16.49 -15.77 -1.17
CA LEU A 266 -16.40 -14.31 -1.07
C LEU A 266 -15.58 -13.82 0.14
N SER A 267 -15.47 -14.59 1.23
CA SER A 267 -14.67 -14.19 2.39
C SER A 267 -13.16 -14.36 2.19
N ASN A 268 -12.74 -15.10 1.15
CA ASN A 268 -11.33 -15.47 0.94
C ASN A 268 -10.65 -14.70 -0.20
N ILE A 269 -11.43 -13.99 -1.02
CA ILE A 269 -10.95 -13.29 -2.22
C ILE A 269 -10.88 -11.77 -1.98
N SER A 270 -11.70 -11.28 -1.05
CA SER A 270 -11.71 -9.90 -0.58
C SER A 270 -10.74 -9.64 0.57
N THR A 271 -10.18 -10.69 1.15
CA THR A 271 -9.29 -10.60 2.29
C THR A 271 -7.85 -10.45 1.79
N MET A 272 -7.43 -9.19 1.67
CA MET A 272 -6.38 -8.79 2.60
C MET A 272 -6.93 -9.17 3.96
N GLY A 273 -6.73 -10.43 4.39
CA GLY A 273 -7.05 -10.79 5.75
C GLY A 273 -6.32 -9.74 6.58
N PRO A 274 -6.96 -9.13 7.59
CA PRO A 274 -6.26 -8.21 8.47
C PRO A 274 -4.92 -8.88 8.77
N LEU A 275 -3.82 -8.27 8.33
CA LEU A 275 -2.51 -8.77 8.71
C LEU A 275 -2.60 -8.97 10.21
N CYS A 276 -2.12 -10.11 10.72
CA CYS A 276 -2.07 -10.25 12.14
C CYS A 276 -1.02 -9.27 12.68
N LEU A 277 -1.47 -8.04 12.92
CA LEU A 277 -0.64 -6.95 13.36
C LEU A 277 -0.51 -7.09 14.87
N ALA A 278 0.48 -7.87 15.26
CA ALA A 278 0.76 -8.14 16.64
C ALA A 278 1.89 -7.25 17.16
N TYR A 279 1.86 -6.98 18.46
CA TYR A 279 2.98 -6.36 19.17
C TYR A 279 4.02 -7.43 19.54
N PRO A 280 5.31 -7.07 19.66
CA PRO A 280 6.42 -7.98 19.99
C PRO A 280 6.40 -8.41 21.47
N LEU A 281 5.21 -8.69 21.98
CA LEU A 281 4.90 -9.17 23.32
C LEU A 281 4.27 -10.55 23.18
N THR A 282 4.52 -11.45 24.12
CA THR A 282 3.90 -12.76 24.08
C THR A 282 3.56 -13.27 25.47
N ALA A 283 2.57 -14.16 25.55
CA ALA A 283 2.18 -14.85 26.78
C ALA A 283 2.06 -16.36 26.53
N ARG A 284 2.23 -17.14 27.59
CA ARG A 284 2.02 -18.59 27.53
C ARG A 284 0.54 -18.93 27.41
N GLN A 285 0.23 -19.98 26.64
CA GLN A 285 -1.11 -20.54 26.52
C GLN A 285 -1.74 -20.85 27.90
N SER A 286 -0.95 -21.38 28.84
CA SER A 286 -1.42 -21.70 30.19
C SER A 286 -1.89 -20.49 31.01
N ILE A 287 -1.50 -19.26 30.63
CA ILE A 287 -1.95 -18.03 31.30
C ILE A 287 -3.38 -17.69 30.88
N ILE A 288 -3.78 -18.04 29.66
CA ILE A 288 -5.10 -17.70 29.10
C ILE A 288 -6.11 -18.85 29.15
N ASP A 289 -5.64 -20.09 29.34
CA ASP A 289 -6.50 -21.27 29.40
C ASP A 289 -7.55 -21.16 30.51
N GLY A 290 -8.82 -21.07 30.11
CA GLY A 290 -9.95 -20.94 31.03
C GLY A 290 -10.12 -19.55 31.66
N VAL A 291 -9.37 -18.54 31.21
CA VAL A 291 -9.53 -17.16 31.67
C VAL A 291 -10.75 -16.52 31.01
N ALA A 292 -11.62 -15.93 31.83
CA ALA A 292 -12.79 -15.21 31.33
C ALA A 292 -12.39 -13.85 30.75
N ILE A 293 -13.05 -13.44 29.66
CA ILE A 293 -12.93 -12.09 29.09
C ILE A 293 -13.17 -11.04 30.18
N GLY A 294 -12.29 -10.04 30.26
CA GLY A 294 -12.29 -8.99 31.28
C GLY A 294 -11.42 -9.29 32.51
N SER A 295 -10.82 -10.47 32.59
CA SER A 295 -9.90 -10.81 33.70
C SER A 295 -8.52 -10.19 33.47
N THR A 296 -7.87 -9.76 34.56
CA THR A 296 -6.47 -9.31 34.52
C THR A 296 -5.54 -10.52 34.48
N ILE A 297 -4.61 -10.51 33.52
CA ILE A 297 -3.55 -11.49 33.31
C ILE A 297 -2.19 -10.82 33.40
N ASP A 298 -1.15 -11.60 33.72
CA ASP A 298 0.25 -11.18 33.63
C ASP A 298 0.85 -11.76 32.35
N ILE A 299 1.18 -10.90 31.39
CA ILE A 299 1.63 -11.36 30.06
C ILE A 299 3.11 -11.74 30.06
N LEU A 300 3.94 -11.21 30.97
CA LEU A 300 5.37 -11.58 31.05
C LEU A 300 5.64 -12.82 31.91
N ASP A 301 4.60 -13.47 32.44
CA ASP A 301 4.69 -14.66 33.30
C ASP A 301 5.81 -14.52 34.34
N GLY A 302 5.68 -13.55 35.27
CA GLY A 302 6.71 -12.94 36.14
C GLY A 302 7.64 -13.85 36.94
N LYS A 303 8.30 -14.81 36.29
CA LYS A 303 9.16 -15.83 36.84
C LYS A 303 10.60 -15.55 36.44
N ASP A 304 11.17 -14.56 37.08
CA ASP A 304 12.58 -14.63 37.43
C ASP A 304 12.65 -15.54 38.66
N SER A 305 12.79 -16.85 38.47
CA SER A 305 12.97 -17.76 39.61
C SER A 305 14.34 -17.48 40.22
N GLY A 306 14.37 -16.53 41.17
CA GLY A 306 15.55 -15.96 41.81
C GLY A 306 16.50 -16.96 42.45
N GLY A 307 17.29 -17.65 41.62
CA GLY A 307 18.42 -18.47 42.00
C GLY A 307 19.57 -18.16 41.07
N GLY A 308 20.44 -17.25 41.51
CA GLY A 308 21.59 -16.79 40.73
C GLY A 308 22.40 -17.94 40.13
N GLY A 309 22.49 -17.95 38.80
CA GLY A 309 23.31 -18.90 38.06
C GLY A 309 22.78 -19.18 36.66
N GLY A 310 22.85 -18.19 35.77
CA GLY A 310 22.84 -18.34 34.30
C GLY A 310 21.75 -19.23 33.70
N GLY A 311 20.66 -18.63 33.24
CA GLY A 311 19.67 -19.34 32.40
C GLY A 311 18.21 -18.94 32.56
N GLY A 312 17.89 -17.92 33.37
CA GLY A 312 16.55 -17.34 33.40
C GLY A 312 16.35 -16.45 32.18
N GLY A 313 15.79 -17.02 31.10
CA GLY A 313 15.47 -16.27 29.88
C GLY A 313 14.44 -15.17 30.13
N ASP A 314 14.52 -14.09 29.36
CA ASP A 314 13.53 -13.01 29.35
C ASP A 314 12.27 -13.50 28.63
N TRP A 315 11.32 -14.03 29.39
CA TRP A 315 10.06 -14.52 28.85
C TRP A 315 9.14 -13.33 28.54
N GLY A 316 8.58 -13.31 27.32
CA GLY A 316 7.49 -12.40 26.96
C GLY A 316 7.84 -11.30 25.95
N TRP A 317 9.09 -11.18 25.51
CA TRP A 317 9.50 -10.28 24.43
C TRP A 317 9.90 -11.04 23.17
N LEU A 318 9.54 -10.47 22.03
CA LEU A 318 9.80 -11.04 20.71
C LEU A 318 10.59 -10.05 19.85
N THR A 319 11.17 -10.55 18.76
CA THR A 319 11.54 -9.76 17.58
C THR A 319 10.95 -10.44 16.35
N TRP A 320 10.38 -9.64 15.44
CA TRP A 320 9.83 -10.12 14.17
C TRP A 320 10.92 -10.52 13.20
N ASN A 321 12.08 -9.87 13.28
CA ASN A 321 13.22 -10.17 12.44
C ASN A 321 14.39 -10.70 13.30
N PRO A 322 14.74 -12.01 13.25
CA PRO A 322 15.91 -12.54 13.94
C PRO A 322 17.22 -11.89 13.46
N GLY A 323 17.16 -11.15 12.34
CA GLY A 323 18.20 -10.30 11.81
C GLY A 323 18.49 -9.04 12.64
N GLU A 324 17.50 -8.53 13.35
CA GLU A 324 17.51 -7.25 14.03
C GLU A 324 17.06 -7.48 15.49
N ASP A 325 18.03 -7.70 16.38
CA ASP A 325 17.82 -8.05 17.80
C ASP A 325 18.27 -6.93 18.76
N ASP A 326 18.29 -5.69 18.26
CA ASP A 326 18.69 -4.53 19.06
C ASP A 326 17.51 -3.76 19.66
N GLU A 327 17.83 -3.00 20.71
CA GLU A 327 16.89 -2.19 21.49
C GLU A 327 16.16 -1.12 20.67
N ASN A 328 16.83 -0.54 19.66
CA ASN A 328 16.22 0.48 18.81
C ASN A 328 15.18 -0.16 17.90
N TYR A 329 15.49 -1.35 17.37
CA TYR A 329 14.56 -2.10 16.55
C TYR A 329 13.31 -2.52 17.33
N LEU A 330 13.46 -3.02 18.57
CA LEU A 330 12.32 -3.27 19.45
C LEU A 330 11.46 -2.02 19.68
N GLY A 331 12.10 -0.86 19.86
CA GLY A 331 11.39 0.42 19.95
C GLY A 331 10.53 0.70 18.70
N LEU A 332 11.08 0.47 17.51
CA LEU A 332 10.32 0.60 16.26
C LEU A 332 9.17 -0.40 16.17
N GLU A 333 9.36 -1.65 16.61
CA GLU A 333 8.31 -2.68 16.61
C GLU A 333 7.15 -2.33 17.56
N LEU A 334 7.44 -1.69 18.69
CA LEU A 334 6.43 -1.20 19.63
C LEU A 334 5.75 0.10 19.14
N GLU A 335 6.45 0.93 18.36
CA GLU A 335 5.87 2.15 17.80
C GLU A 335 5.00 1.86 16.56
N TYR A 336 5.40 0.88 15.75
CA TYR A 336 4.79 0.55 14.46
C TYR A 336 4.40 -0.93 14.39
N MET A 337 3.17 -1.26 14.79
CA MET A 337 2.62 -2.62 14.73
C MET A 337 2.70 -3.26 13.33
N GLN A 338 2.79 -2.46 12.27
CA GLN A 338 2.93 -2.93 10.88
C GLN A 338 4.23 -3.69 10.62
N ILE A 339 5.24 -3.59 11.49
CA ILE A 339 6.50 -4.32 11.33
C ILE A 339 6.27 -5.84 11.42
N SER A 340 5.34 -6.29 12.26
CA SER A 340 4.94 -7.71 12.36
C SER A 340 4.47 -8.34 11.04
N GLY A 341 3.89 -7.54 10.13
CA GLY A 341 3.47 -8.01 8.81
C GLY A 341 4.42 -7.65 7.67
N ASN A 342 5.36 -6.73 7.88
CA ASN A 342 6.25 -6.23 6.83
C ASN A 342 7.68 -6.79 6.90
N ASP A 343 8.14 -7.14 8.10
CA ASP A 343 9.54 -7.51 8.37
C ASP A 343 9.66 -8.81 9.18
N PHE A 344 8.55 -9.52 9.37
CA PHE A 344 8.59 -10.83 9.98
C PHE A 344 9.45 -11.79 9.15
N THR A 345 10.26 -12.59 9.83
CA THR A 345 11.00 -13.69 9.22
C THR A 345 10.97 -14.88 10.17
N ASN A 346 10.37 -15.98 9.72
CA ASN A 346 10.28 -17.21 10.48
C ASN A 346 11.70 -17.80 10.65
N PRO A 347 12.23 -17.96 11.89
CA PRO A 347 13.58 -18.46 12.13
C PRO A 347 13.74 -19.94 11.72
N ALA A 348 12.63 -20.70 11.64
CA ALA A 348 12.64 -22.07 11.15
C ALA A 348 12.65 -22.15 9.61
N VAL A 349 12.05 -21.16 8.94
CA VAL A 349 11.88 -21.11 7.48
C VAL A 349 12.20 -19.70 6.97
N LEU A 350 13.47 -19.43 6.66
CA LEU A 350 13.95 -18.06 6.35
C LEU A 350 13.30 -17.35 5.15
N ASN A 351 12.54 -18.05 4.31
CA ASN A 351 11.80 -17.47 3.18
C ASN A 351 10.34 -17.19 3.52
N ASP A 352 9.90 -17.56 4.71
CA ASP A 352 8.57 -17.30 5.22
C ASP A 352 8.59 -15.97 5.99
N HIS A 353 7.85 -15.00 5.43
CA HIS A 353 7.76 -13.63 5.91
C HIS A 353 6.33 -13.24 6.30
N THR A 354 5.45 -14.23 6.44
CA THR A 354 4.06 -14.00 6.84
C THR A 354 3.86 -14.56 8.24
N LEU A 355 3.38 -13.74 9.17
CA LEU A 355 3.14 -14.16 10.55
C LEU A 355 1.81 -14.90 10.68
N ASN A 356 1.84 -16.20 11.00
CA ASN A 356 0.67 -17.06 11.19
C ASN A 356 0.76 -17.92 12.47
N VAL A 357 -0.36 -18.57 12.81
CA VAL A 357 -0.37 -19.66 13.79
C VAL A 357 0.45 -20.84 13.25
N GLY A 358 1.33 -21.39 14.09
CA GLY A 358 2.27 -22.44 13.71
C GLY A 358 3.64 -21.94 13.26
N ASP A 359 3.83 -20.62 13.17
CA ASP A 359 5.15 -20.04 12.89
C ASP A 359 5.98 -19.90 14.16
N TYR A 360 7.30 -19.94 13.97
CA TYR A 360 8.24 -19.64 15.05
C TYR A 360 8.52 -18.15 15.07
N VAL A 361 8.61 -17.56 16.27
CA VAL A 361 9.06 -16.18 16.46
C VAL A 361 10.23 -16.16 17.41
N THR A 362 11.19 -15.29 17.14
CA THR A 362 12.44 -15.21 17.88
C THR A 362 12.20 -14.46 19.20
N SER A 363 12.66 -15.02 20.31
CA SER A 363 12.64 -14.37 21.63
C SER A 363 13.72 -13.30 21.71
N LEU A 364 13.44 -12.15 22.32
CA LEU A 364 14.45 -11.12 22.51
C LEU A 364 14.97 -11.15 23.95
N ASP A 365 16.27 -11.43 24.14
CA ASP A 365 16.92 -11.45 25.47
C ASP A 365 17.79 -10.21 25.73
N GLY A 366 17.80 -9.72 26.97
CA GLY A 366 18.76 -8.72 27.45
C GLY A 366 18.57 -7.25 26.99
N THR A 367 17.70 -6.95 26.03
CA THR A 367 17.57 -5.62 25.39
C THR A 367 16.26 -4.87 25.68
N VAL A 368 15.55 -5.20 26.78
CA VAL A 368 14.17 -4.71 27.01
C VAL A 368 14.04 -3.60 28.06
N ASN A 369 15.16 -3.15 28.65
CA ASN A 369 15.15 -2.25 29.81
C ASN A 369 15.68 -0.84 29.51
N SER A 370 15.28 -0.26 28.38
CA SER A 370 15.71 1.06 27.94
C SER A 370 14.83 2.21 28.43
N ASN A 371 15.32 3.44 28.25
CA ASN A 371 14.50 4.67 28.18
C ASN A 371 13.24 4.46 27.34
N ASP A 372 13.50 4.15 26.08
CA ASP A 372 12.57 4.34 24.98
C ASP A 372 11.51 3.24 24.96
N THR A 373 11.89 1.99 25.22
CA THR A 373 10.96 0.86 25.37
C THR A 373 9.96 1.12 26.50
N ARG A 374 10.40 1.73 27.62
CA ARG A 374 9.49 2.05 28.73
C ARG A 374 8.51 3.15 28.36
N ASP A 375 8.98 4.21 27.70
CA ASP A 375 8.14 5.32 27.26
C ASP A 375 7.10 4.85 26.23
N LEU A 376 7.50 3.98 25.30
CA LEU A 376 6.61 3.34 24.34
C LEU A 376 5.60 2.42 25.02
N MET A 377 6.02 1.57 25.96
CA MET A 377 5.09 0.72 26.72
C MET A 377 4.09 1.53 27.54
N GLU A 378 4.50 2.67 28.10
CA GLU A 378 3.61 3.58 28.81
C GLU A 378 2.59 4.22 27.85
N SER A 379 2.97 4.46 26.59
CA SER A 379 2.04 4.92 25.54
C SER A 379 0.98 3.87 25.18
N LEU A 380 1.29 2.57 25.32
CA LEU A 380 0.36 1.47 25.04
C LEU A 380 -0.63 1.21 26.19
N VAL A 381 -0.42 1.81 27.37
CA VAL A 381 -1.35 1.66 28.51
C VAL A 381 -2.73 2.18 28.13
N GLY A 382 -3.75 1.33 28.31
CA GLY A 382 -5.14 1.61 27.97
C GLY A 382 -5.51 1.31 26.52
N GLN A 383 -4.55 0.99 25.65
CA GLN A 383 -4.80 0.59 24.26
C GLN A 383 -5.13 -0.90 24.17
N GLU A 384 -6.02 -1.26 23.25
CA GLU A 384 -6.25 -2.65 22.82
C GLU A 384 -5.16 -3.04 21.83
N ILE A 385 -4.47 -4.13 22.14
CA ILE A 385 -3.37 -4.66 21.33
C ILE A 385 -3.56 -6.16 21.10
N ILE A 386 -2.97 -6.66 20.01
CA ILE A 386 -2.91 -8.09 19.71
C ILE A 386 -1.52 -8.60 20.07
N ILE A 387 -1.46 -9.74 20.74
CA ILE A 387 -0.21 -10.43 21.07
C ILE A 387 -0.28 -11.90 20.67
N PRO A 388 0.80 -12.49 20.14
CA PRO A 388 0.90 -13.93 19.97
C PRO A 388 0.92 -14.65 21.30
N ILE A 389 0.31 -15.82 21.31
CA ILE A 389 0.35 -16.80 22.37
C ILE A 389 1.14 -17.99 21.89
N TRP A 390 1.98 -18.52 22.77
CA TRP A 390 2.78 -19.68 22.47
C TRP A 390 2.46 -20.84 23.42
N ASP A 391 2.63 -22.06 22.90
CA ASP A 391 2.36 -23.29 23.62
C ASP A 391 3.68 -24.01 24.00
N ASN A 392 3.72 -24.60 25.20
CA ASN A 392 4.83 -25.36 25.76
C ASN A 392 4.95 -26.79 25.18
N ASN A 393 4.11 -27.17 24.22
CA ASN A 393 4.02 -28.54 23.75
C ASN A 393 5.22 -29.04 22.93
N ASP A 394 6.24 -28.21 22.70
CA ASP A 394 7.57 -28.72 22.41
C ASP A 394 8.38 -28.83 23.72
N PRO A 395 8.60 -30.04 24.28
CA PRO A 395 9.46 -30.23 25.45
C PRO A 395 10.94 -29.89 25.18
N ASN A 396 11.31 -29.61 23.92
CA ASN A 396 12.57 -29.00 23.51
C ASN A 396 12.39 -27.55 23.05
N GLY A 397 11.25 -26.89 23.33
CA GLY A 397 10.75 -25.61 22.81
C GLY A 397 11.60 -24.36 23.06
N TYR A 398 12.85 -24.59 23.42
CA TYR A 398 13.98 -23.73 23.15
C TYR A 398 14.82 -24.42 22.07
N ASP A 399 14.29 -24.62 20.86
CA ASP A 399 15.13 -25.19 19.80
C ASP A 399 16.08 -24.07 19.40
N THR A 400 17.34 -24.20 19.80
CA THR A 400 18.37 -23.23 19.44
C THR A 400 18.59 -23.40 17.95
N PHE A 401 17.90 -22.60 17.13
CA PHE A 401 18.17 -22.53 15.71
C PHE A 401 19.62 -22.09 15.55
N TYR A 402 20.49 -23.06 15.29
CA TYR A 402 21.92 -22.82 15.16
C TYR A 402 22.14 -22.02 13.87
N ASN A 403 22.24 -20.70 14.00
CA ASN A 403 22.79 -19.85 12.96
C ASN A 403 24.32 -19.87 13.09
N PRO A 404 25.08 -20.60 12.24
CA PRO A 404 26.53 -20.68 12.33
C PRO A 404 27.24 -19.33 12.16
N ASN A 405 26.53 -18.30 11.67
CA ASN A 405 27.08 -17.00 11.36
C ASN A 405 26.80 -15.93 12.43
N ARG A 406 26.02 -16.22 13.48
CA ARG A 406 25.74 -15.27 14.57
C ARG A 406 26.34 -15.73 15.90
N HIS A 407 26.94 -14.78 16.60
CA HIS A 407 27.46 -14.93 17.95
C HIS A 407 26.84 -13.78 18.77
N PRO A 408 26.10 -14.07 19.86
CA PRO A 408 26.02 -15.33 20.60
C PRO A 408 25.02 -16.37 20.00
N PRO A 409 25.14 -17.67 20.37
CA PRO A 409 24.56 -18.79 19.63
C PRO A 409 23.17 -19.30 20.08
N HIS A 410 22.42 -18.60 20.93
CA HIS A 410 21.14 -19.12 21.45
C HIS A 410 20.10 -18.03 21.55
N VAL A 411 19.32 -17.84 20.48
CA VAL A 411 18.08 -17.09 20.57
C VAL A 411 16.95 -18.11 20.72
N GLY A 412 16.15 -17.99 21.77
CA GLY A 412 14.96 -18.81 21.92
C GLY A 412 13.99 -18.53 20.77
N ALA A 413 13.17 -19.50 20.42
CA ALA A 413 12.09 -19.30 19.46
C ALA A 413 10.81 -19.90 20.03
N TYR A 414 9.70 -19.18 19.87
CA TYR A 414 8.38 -19.57 20.36
C TYR A 414 7.49 -19.96 19.19
N LEU A 415 6.87 -21.12 19.27
CA LEU A 415 5.85 -21.55 18.31
C LEU A 415 4.51 -20.88 18.66
N ILE A 416 3.97 -20.09 17.73
CA ILE A 416 2.68 -19.43 17.93
C ILE A 416 1.57 -20.48 17.90
N SER A 417 0.78 -20.56 18.98
CA SER A 417 -0.41 -21.42 19.08
C SER A 417 -1.70 -20.69 18.76
N SER A 418 -1.77 -19.40 19.06
CA SER A 418 -2.93 -18.53 18.81
C SER A 418 -2.56 -17.07 18.98
N PHE A 419 -3.48 -16.16 18.69
CA PHE A 419 -3.38 -14.74 19.02
C PHE A 419 -4.54 -14.30 19.90
N VAL A 420 -4.28 -13.31 20.76
CA VAL A 420 -5.28 -12.75 21.66
C VAL A 420 -5.28 -11.23 21.69
N LYS A 421 -6.44 -10.67 21.99
CA LYS A 421 -6.60 -9.25 22.30
C LYS A 421 -6.40 -9.02 23.79
N VAL A 422 -5.57 -8.05 24.12
CA VAL A 422 -5.36 -7.60 25.49
C VAL A 422 -5.39 -6.09 25.56
N ARG A 423 -5.79 -5.54 26.70
CA ARG A 423 -5.60 -4.12 27.01
C ARG A 423 -4.58 -3.99 28.11
N ILE A 424 -3.47 -3.28 27.86
CA ILE A 424 -2.46 -3.08 28.89
C ILE A 424 -3.04 -2.19 29.98
N ASP A 425 -3.15 -2.70 31.21
CA ASP A 425 -3.73 -1.95 32.33
C ASP A 425 -2.65 -1.18 33.09
N PHE A 426 -1.44 -1.73 33.16
CA PHE A 426 -0.34 -1.13 33.90
C PHE A 426 1.01 -1.67 33.40
N ALA A 427 1.87 -0.75 32.96
CA ALA A 427 3.25 -1.03 32.56
C ALA A 427 4.29 -0.60 33.62
N GLY A 428 3.87 -0.27 34.86
CA GLY A 428 4.67 0.60 35.73
C GLY A 428 6.01 0.04 36.23
N ASN A 429 7.06 0.87 36.06
CA ASN A 429 8.45 0.63 36.45
C ASN A 429 8.95 -0.76 36.01
N ILE A 430 9.07 -0.94 34.69
CA ILE A 430 9.80 -2.04 33.99
C ILE A 430 11.25 -2.21 34.52
N ASN A 431 11.75 -1.29 35.36
CA ASN A 431 13.15 -1.16 35.76
C ASN A 431 13.58 -1.97 37.01
N ILE A 432 12.91 -3.06 37.42
CA ILE A 432 13.31 -3.84 38.62
C ILE A 432 13.06 -5.35 38.43
N PRO A 433 13.99 -6.24 38.86
CA PRO A 433 13.80 -7.69 38.82
C PRO A 433 12.49 -8.12 39.52
N GLY A 434 11.69 -8.96 38.85
CA GLY A 434 10.44 -9.53 39.40
C GLY A 434 9.17 -8.74 39.15
N LYS A 435 9.04 -8.05 38.00
CA LYS A 435 7.84 -7.26 37.65
C LYS A 435 7.04 -7.88 36.49
N THR A 436 5.74 -7.77 36.66
CA THR A 436 4.66 -8.27 35.79
C THR A 436 4.16 -7.15 34.87
N ILE A 437 3.84 -7.43 33.60
CA ILE A 437 3.00 -6.52 32.80
C ILE A 437 1.57 -7.05 32.93
N THR A 438 0.71 -6.26 33.57
CA THR A 438 -0.69 -6.67 33.74
C THR A 438 -1.53 -6.12 32.60
N ALA A 439 -2.32 -7.00 31.99
CA ALA A 439 -3.26 -6.64 30.95
C ALA A 439 -4.64 -7.26 31.21
N THR A 440 -5.70 -6.62 30.76
CA THR A 440 -7.04 -7.19 30.73
C THR A 440 -7.15 -8.06 29.48
N TYR A 441 -7.48 -9.35 29.64
CA TYR A 441 -7.77 -10.23 28.52
C TYR A 441 -9.11 -9.85 27.87
N LEU A 442 -9.12 -9.56 26.57
CA LEU A 442 -10.31 -9.14 25.84
C LEU A 442 -10.94 -10.25 25.00
N GLY A 443 -10.22 -11.36 24.77
CA GLY A 443 -10.69 -12.50 23.99
C GLY A 443 -9.67 -12.96 22.95
N PRO A 444 -10.00 -13.99 22.15
CA PRO A 444 -9.20 -14.39 21.01
C PRO A 444 -9.15 -13.27 19.95
N ALA A 445 -8.03 -13.16 19.24
CA ALA A 445 -7.90 -12.32 18.05
C ALA A 445 -8.24 -13.19 16.83
N ASP A 446 -9.52 -13.41 16.58
CA ASP A 446 -10.00 -14.26 15.48
C ASP A 446 -9.54 -13.74 14.11
N GLU A 447 -9.29 -12.44 13.99
CA GLU A 447 -8.68 -11.82 12.80
C GLU A 447 -7.29 -12.38 12.44
N CYS A 448 -6.58 -12.97 13.39
CA CYS A 448 -5.24 -13.51 13.24
C CYS A 448 -5.18 -15.04 13.12
N ASN A 449 -6.32 -15.72 13.25
CA ASN A 449 -6.42 -17.18 13.23
C ASN A 449 -7.19 -17.61 11.95
N PRO A 450 -6.54 -17.60 10.76
CA PRO A 450 -7.19 -17.91 9.48
C PRO A 450 -7.68 -19.37 9.36
#